data_AF-A0A6J7IV99-F1
#
_entry.id   AF-A0A6J7IV99-F1
#
_cell.length_a   1.000
_cell.length_b   1.000
_cell.length_c   1.000
_cell.angle_alpha   90.00
_cell.angle_beta   90.00
_cell.angle_gamma   90.00
#
_symmetry.space_group_name_H-M   'P 1'
#
loop_
_entity.id
_entity.type
_entity.pdbx_description
1 polymer ?
#
loop_
_entity_poly.entity_id
_entity_poly.type
_entity_poly.pdbx_seq_one_letter_code
_entity_poly.pdbx_strand_id
1 'polypeptide(L)'
;MTARALIYRPDALTTAAVRLRDRHCRFPGCHRPAARCQLDHVIPFDHANPLGGGWTTVDNLQCICEYHHSVKTAGYWKAVMLPGGAILWTSTSKTTRITLPANGTAVPIIGNDLRPDIPTKPRRSGIITYPDPPDNPTPEPSDEEGDTAPPF
;
A
#
# COMPACT_ATOMS: atom_id res chain seq x y z
N MET A 1 -2.40 18.56 0.92
CA MET A 1 -2.89 17.47 1.79
C MET A 1 -3.19 17.97 3.19
N THR A 2 -4.23 17.45 3.82
CA THR A 2 -4.65 17.87 5.18
C THR A 2 -3.77 17.19 6.23
N ALA A 3 -3.18 17.97 7.14
CA ALA A 3 -2.40 17.49 8.31
C ALA A 3 -3.07 16.37 9.13
N ARG A 4 -4.37 16.13 8.94
CA ARG A 4 -5.18 15.10 9.59
C ARG A 4 -4.76 13.66 9.26
N ALA A 5 -4.15 13.39 8.10
CA ALA A 5 -3.71 12.05 7.74
C ALA A 5 -2.57 11.53 8.64
N LEU A 6 -1.84 12.43 9.30
CA LEU A 6 -0.75 12.13 10.23
C LEU A 6 -1.24 12.01 11.68
N ILE A 7 -2.55 11.90 11.91
CA ILE A 7 -3.15 11.69 13.22
C ILE A 7 -3.76 10.29 13.26
N TYR A 8 -3.45 9.50 14.29
CA TYR A 8 -3.90 8.12 14.41
C TYR A 8 -5.43 7.96 14.30
N ARG A 9 -6.20 8.83 14.97
CA ARG A 9 -7.67 8.77 14.96
C ARG A 9 -8.22 9.45 13.70
N PRO A 10 -8.98 8.73 12.85
CA PRO A 10 -9.62 9.32 11.68
C PRO A 10 -10.67 10.35 12.10
N ASP A 11 -10.87 11.36 11.27
CA ASP A 11 -11.95 12.31 11.41
C ASP A 11 -13.29 11.72 10.95
N ALA A 12 -14.38 12.46 11.15
CA ALA A 12 -15.72 11.99 10.84
C ALA A 12 -15.91 11.69 9.34
N LEU A 13 -15.32 12.51 8.45
CA LEU A 13 -15.42 12.34 7.01
C LEU A 13 -14.68 11.07 6.55
N THR A 14 -13.43 10.87 6.99
CA THR A 14 -12.67 9.65 6.67
C THR A 14 -13.37 8.41 7.23
N THR A 15 -13.88 8.50 8.47
CA THR A 15 -14.63 7.41 9.11
C THR A 15 -15.87 7.03 8.30
N ALA A 16 -16.65 8.01 7.87
CA ALA A 16 -17.85 7.79 7.05
C ALA A 16 -17.49 7.20 5.68
N ALA A 17 -16.45 7.71 5.02
CA ALA A 17 -15.99 7.23 3.73
C ALA A 17 -15.56 5.76 3.77
N VAL A 18 -14.75 5.37 4.76
CA VAL A 18 -14.30 3.96 4.90
C VAL A 18 -15.48 3.05 5.20
N ARG A 19 -16.39 3.43 6.10
CA ARG A 19 -17.58 2.63 6.43
C ARG A 19 -18.54 2.49 5.25
N LEU A 20 -18.68 3.54 4.43
CA LEU A 20 -19.49 3.53 3.23
C LEU A 20 -18.89 2.62 2.15
N ARG A 21 -17.57 2.69 1.95
CA ARG A 21 -16.83 1.84 1.01
C ARG A 21 -16.94 0.36 1.38
N ASP A 22 -16.74 0.06 2.66
CA ASP A 22 -16.55 -1.31 3.12
C ASP A 22 -17.87 -2.01 3.45
N ARG A 23 -18.85 -1.29 4.03
CA ARG A 23 -20.20 -1.75 4.49
C ARG A 23 -20.20 -2.86 5.54
N HIS A 24 -19.23 -3.77 5.51
CA HIS A 24 -19.02 -4.86 6.45
C HIS A 24 -17.52 -5.11 6.65
N CYS A 25 -17.19 -6.04 7.54
CA CYS A 25 -15.84 -6.52 7.75
C CYS A 25 -15.21 -6.97 6.42
N ARG A 26 -13.95 -6.59 6.20
CA ARG A 26 -13.21 -6.86 4.96
C ARG A 26 -12.45 -8.19 4.96
N PHE A 27 -12.54 -8.96 6.03
CA PHE A 27 -12.01 -10.32 6.04
C PHE A 27 -12.87 -11.23 5.13
N PRO A 28 -12.26 -12.18 4.37
CA PRO A 28 -12.98 -13.06 3.46
C PRO A 28 -14.17 -13.79 4.13
N GLY A 29 -15.36 -13.67 3.55
CA GLY A 29 -16.58 -14.34 4.03
C GLY A 29 -17.21 -13.74 5.30
N CYS A 30 -16.67 -12.64 5.85
CA CYS A 30 -17.26 -11.99 7.01
C CYS A 30 -18.27 -10.91 6.63
N HIS A 31 -19.49 -10.99 7.18
CA HIS A 31 -20.58 -10.04 6.93
C HIS A 31 -20.91 -9.14 8.14
N ARG A 32 -20.03 -9.06 9.15
CA ARG A 32 -20.24 -8.18 10.30
C ARG A 32 -20.37 -6.72 9.82
N PRO A 33 -21.45 -5.98 10.14
CA PRO A 33 -21.67 -4.65 9.59
C PRO A 33 -20.59 -3.67 10.03
N ALA A 34 -20.22 -2.72 9.17
CA ALA A 34 -19.14 -1.75 9.39
C ALA A 34 -19.33 -0.90 10.65
N ALA A 35 -20.57 -0.65 11.07
CA ALA A 35 -20.89 0.04 12.33
C ALA A 35 -20.39 -0.71 13.57
N ARG A 36 -20.19 -2.03 13.47
CA ARG A 36 -19.65 -2.91 14.52
C ARG A 36 -18.21 -3.34 14.22
N CYS A 37 -17.54 -2.66 13.31
CA CYS A 37 -16.13 -2.88 12.97
C CYS A 37 -15.27 -1.73 13.49
N GLN A 38 -14.03 -2.06 13.79
CA GLN A 38 -12.96 -1.10 14.00
C GLN A 38 -12.42 -0.64 12.64
N LEU A 39 -11.88 0.59 12.61
CA LEU A 39 -11.10 1.06 11.48
C LEU A 39 -9.64 0.74 11.75
N ASP A 40 -9.13 -0.22 11.00
CA ASP A 40 -7.79 -0.79 11.15
C ASP A 40 -6.88 -0.28 10.05
N HIS A 41 -5.67 0.14 10.41
CA HIS A 41 -4.64 0.50 9.45
C HIS A 41 -4.03 -0.77 8.83
N VAL A 42 -4.03 -0.87 7.50
CA VAL A 42 -3.41 -1.98 6.77
C VAL A 42 -1.90 -1.94 6.94
N ILE A 43 -1.28 -0.80 6.64
CA ILE A 43 0.07 -0.45 7.05
C ILE A 43 -0.04 0.21 8.43
N PRO A 44 0.57 -0.35 9.49
CA PRO A 44 0.45 0.19 10.83
C PRO A 44 0.84 1.67 10.92
N PHE A 45 0.05 2.44 11.67
CA PHE A 45 0.41 3.81 12.00
C PHE A 45 1.59 3.84 12.97
N ASP A 46 2.57 4.70 12.72
CA ASP A 46 3.71 4.90 13.62
C ASP A 46 3.46 6.12 14.51
N HIS A 47 3.32 5.87 15.81
CA HIS A 47 3.07 6.92 16.80
C HIS A 47 4.30 7.80 17.09
N ALA A 48 5.51 7.26 16.92
CA ALA A 48 6.75 7.99 17.17
C ALA A 48 7.17 8.81 15.95
N ASN A 49 6.95 8.27 14.75
CA ASN A 49 7.22 8.95 13.49
C ASN A 49 6.05 8.81 12.50
N PRO A 50 5.00 9.64 12.62
CA PRO A 50 3.82 9.57 11.75
C PRO A 50 4.12 9.66 10.25
N LEU A 51 5.21 10.35 9.87
CA LEU A 51 5.62 10.48 8.47
C LEU A 51 6.19 9.18 7.89
N GLY A 52 6.80 8.32 8.72
CA GLY A 52 7.38 7.04 8.31
C GLY A 52 6.43 5.84 8.41
N GLY A 53 5.28 6.00 9.09
CA GLY A 53 4.27 4.96 9.24
C GLY A 53 3.18 4.97 8.17
N GLY A 54 2.17 4.12 8.35
CA GLY A 54 0.96 4.13 7.54
C GLY A 54 0.01 5.24 7.97
N TRP A 55 -0.40 6.08 7.00
CA TRP A 55 -1.22 7.25 7.30
C TRP A 55 -2.68 6.90 7.50
N THR A 56 -3.40 7.76 8.20
CA THR A 56 -4.84 7.63 8.45
C THR A 56 -5.61 8.18 7.25
N THR A 57 -5.67 7.38 6.18
CA THR A 57 -6.36 7.71 4.93
C THR A 57 -7.36 6.62 4.56
N VAL A 58 -8.29 6.94 3.66
CA VAL A 58 -9.26 5.95 3.16
C VAL A 58 -8.54 4.74 2.55
N ASP A 59 -7.43 4.96 1.84
CA ASP A 59 -6.65 3.92 1.15
C ASP A 59 -5.74 3.09 2.06
N ASN A 60 -5.66 3.41 3.36
CA ASN A 60 -4.92 2.62 4.34
C ASN A 60 -5.80 2.10 5.48
N LEU A 61 -7.03 2.59 5.64
CA LEU A 61 -7.97 2.09 6.62
C LEU A 61 -8.89 1.02 6.04
N GLN A 62 -9.23 0.01 6.84
CA GLN A 62 -10.22 -1.01 6.52
C GLN A 62 -11.18 -1.27 7.69
N CYS A 63 -12.43 -1.61 7.38
CA CYS A 63 -13.35 -2.14 8.38
C CYS A 63 -13.00 -3.58 8.73
N ILE A 64 -12.62 -3.85 9.98
CA ILE A 64 -12.40 -5.21 10.47
C ILE A 64 -13.17 -5.41 11.77
N CYS A 65 -13.83 -6.56 11.95
CA CYS A 65 -14.44 -6.88 13.23
C CYS A 65 -13.37 -7.29 14.25
N GLU A 66 -13.69 -7.18 15.54
CA GLU A 66 -12.77 -7.48 16.64
C GLU A 66 -12.07 -8.84 16.51
N TYR A 67 -12.82 -9.90 16.19
CA TYR A 67 -12.23 -11.24 15.98
C TYR A 67 -11.15 -11.25 14.89
N HIS A 68 -11.46 -10.69 13.71
CA HIS A 68 -10.49 -10.67 12.60
C HIS A 68 -9.37 -9.65 12.83
N HIS A 69 -9.63 -8.59 13.61
CA HIS A 69 -8.57 -7.69 14.10
C HIS A 69 -7.54 -8.49 14.89
N SER A 70 -7.97 -9.25 15.90
CA SER A 70 -7.08 -10.08 16.73
C SER A 70 -6.30 -11.09 15.90
N VAL A 71 -6.95 -11.72 14.91
CA VAL A 71 -6.29 -12.66 13.99
C VAL A 71 -5.20 -11.98 13.13
N LYS A 72 -5.46 -10.76 12.64
CA LYS A 72 -4.46 -9.96 11.92
C LYS A 72 -3.31 -9.52 12.85
N THR A 73 -3.63 -9.01 14.03
CA THR A 73 -2.64 -8.57 15.03
C THR A 73 -1.73 -9.72 15.47
N ALA A 74 -2.28 -10.92 15.61
CA ALA A 74 -1.51 -12.13 15.93
C ALA A 74 -0.61 -12.63 14.77
N GLY A 75 -0.71 -12.01 13.58
CA GLY A 75 0.16 -12.31 12.44
C GLY A 75 -0.24 -13.55 11.62
N TYR A 76 -1.38 -14.18 11.93
CA TYR A 76 -1.89 -15.33 11.15
C TYR A 76 -2.30 -14.94 9.73
N TRP A 77 -2.73 -13.69 9.56
CA TRP A 77 -3.14 -13.12 8.29
C TRP A 77 -2.51 -11.75 8.08
N LYS A 78 -1.99 -11.53 6.88
CA LYS A 78 -1.48 -10.25 6.40
C LYS A 78 -2.44 -9.68 5.38
N ALA A 79 -2.68 -8.38 5.46
CA ALA A 79 -3.50 -7.64 4.50
C ALA A 79 -2.61 -6.72 3.66
N VAL A 80 -2.87 -6.66 2.37
CA VAL A 80 -2.30 -5.67 1.45
C VAL A 80 -3.46 -5.01 0.72
N MET A 81 -3.58 -3.69 0.83
CA MET A 81 -4.57 -2.93 0.07
C MET A 81 -4.03 -2.69 -1.34
N LEU A 82 -4.81 -3.09 -2.33
CA LEU A 82 -4.53 -2.93 -3.75
C LEU A 82 -5.25 -1.67 -4.27
N PRO A 83 -4.83 -1.14 -5.44
CA PRO A 83 -5.57 -0.09 -6.13
C PRO A 83 -7.06 -0.43 -6.27
N GLY A 84 -7.93 0.57 -6.09
CA GLY A 84 -9.38 0.38 -6.12
C GLY A 84 -9.98 -0.18 -4.82
N GLY A 85 -9.20 -0.31 -3.73
CA GLY A 85 -9.70 -0.69 -2.41
C GLY A 85 -9.94 -2.20 -2.22
N ALA A 86 -9.47 -3.02 -3.17
CA ALA A 86 -9.41 -4.46 -2.99
C ALA A 86 -8.35 -4.81 -1.94
N ILE A 87 -8.58 -5.89 -1.17
CA ILE A 87 -7.62 -6.33 -0.15
C ILE A 87 -7.21 -7.76 -0.45
N LEU A 88 -5.90 -7.95 -0.65
CA LEU A 88 -5.27 -9.26 -0.70
C LEU A 88 -4.94 -9.69 0.73
N TRP A 89 -5.53 -10.80 1.13
CA TRP A 89 -5.29 -11.47 2.39
C TRP A 89 -4.39 -12.67 2.16
N THR A 90 -3.30 -12.76 2.93
CA THR A 90 -2.35 -13.88 2.88
C THR A 90 -2.20 -14.49 4.25
N SER A 91 -2.50 -15.78 4.37
CA SER A 91 -2.31 -16.54 5.60
C SER A 91 -0.87 -17.04 5.77
N THR A 92 -0.50 -17.41 6.98
CA THR A 92 0.77 -18.11 7.26
C THR A 92 0.90 -19.44 6.52
N SER A 93 -0.22 -20.13 6.27
CA SER A 93 -0.28 -21.35 5.45
C SER A 93 -0.26 -21.11 3.94
N LYS A 94 0.06 -19.89 3.49
CA LYS A 94 0.15 -19.48 2.08
C LYS A 94 -1.17 -19.50 1.30
N THR A 95 -2.30 -19.71 1.97
CA THR A 95 -3.61 -19.49 1.35
C THR A 95 -3.83 -17.99 1.14
N THR A 96 -4.23 -17.62 -0.07
CA THR A 96 -4.56 -16.24 -0.45
C THR A 96 -6.05 -16.08 -0.71
N ARG A 97 -6.59 -14.91 -0.38
CA ARG A 97 -7.98 -14.53 -0.65
C ARG A 97 -8.04 -13.05 -1.02
N ILE A 98 -8.95 -12.70 -1.91
CA ILE A 98 -9.19 -11.30 -2.28
C ILE A 98 -10.59 -10.92 -1.82
N THR A 99 -10.72 -9.71 -1.29
CA THR A 99 -12.01 -9.11 -0.97
C THR A 99 -12.17 -7.79 -1.70
N LEU A 100 -13.34 -7.56 -2.29
CA LEU A 100 -13.68 -6.32 -3.01
C LEU A 100 -14.57 -5.44 -2.14
N PRO A 101 -14.42 -4.11 -2.17
CA PRO A 101 -15.30 -3.22 -1.42
C PRO A 101 -16.75 -3.45 -1.87
N ALA A 102 -17.69 -3.28 -0.95
CA ALA A 102 -19.09 -3.69 -1.16
C ALA A 102 -19.75 -2.98 -2.35
N ASN A 103 -19.24 -1.82 -2.75
CA ASN A 103 -19.75 -1.07 -3.90
C ASN A 103 -19.20 -1.54 -5.25
N GLY A 104 -18.32 -2.54 -5.34
CA GLY A 104 -17.97 -3.29 -6.56
C GLY A 104 -17.28 -2.50 -7.69
N THR A 105 -17.39 -1.18 -7.72
CA THR A 105 -16.63 -0.32 -8.62
C THR A 105 -15.26 -0.12 -8.01
N ALA A 106 -14.26 -0.80 -8.58
CA ALA A 106 -12.94 -0.18 -8.67
C ALA A 106 -13.19 1.23 -9.21
N VAL A 107 -13.10 2.25 -8.36
CA VAL A 107 -13.11 3.62 -8.84
C VAL A 107 -11.91 3.68 -9.78
N PRO A 108 -12.08 3.85 -11.09
CA PRO A 108 -10.93 4.03 -11.95
C PRO A 108 -10.20 5.23 -11.39
N ILE A 109 -8.87 5.13 -11.22
CA ILE A 109 -8.05 6.26 -10.80
C ILE A 109 -8.10 7.27 -11.95
N ILE A 110 -9.15 8.09 -11.97
CA ILE A 110 -9.29 9.26 -12.81
C ILE A 110 -9.35 10.42 -11.83
N GLY A 111 -8.19 10.98 -11.55
CA GLY A 111 -8.07 12.32 -10.96
C GLY A 111 -8.04 12.44 -9.44
N ASN A 112 -7.80 11.38 -8.66
CA ASN A 112 -7.54 11.53 -7.22
C ASN A 112 -6.05 11.36 -6.91
N ASP A 113 -5.26 12.36 -7.30
CA ASP A 113 -3.88 12.54 -6.84
C ASP A 113 -3.87 12.90 -5.35
N LEU A 114 -4.18 11.92 -4.49
CA LEU A 114 -3.77 11.94 -3.08
C LEU A 114 -2.32 11.49 -2.96
N ARG A 115 -1.44 12.04 -3.81
CA ARG A 115 0.01 11.96 -3.58
C ARG A 115 0.37 12.89 -2.44
N PRO A 116 1.11 12.41 -1.43
CA PRO A 116 1.61 13.28 -0.41
C PRO A 116 2.44 14.41 -0.95
N ASP A 117 1.99 15.64 -0.72
CA ASP A 117 2.86 16.79 -0.81
C ASP A 117 3.80 16.72 0.40
N ILE A 118 5.01 16.23 0.16
CA ILE A 118 6.11 16.21 1.12
C ILE A 118 6.81 17.56 0.97
N PRO A 119 6.65 18.51 1.92
CA PRO A 119 7.37 19.77 1.85
C PRO A 119 8.86 19.52 2.01
N THR A 120 9.58 19.38 0.89
CA THR A 120 11.03 19.39 0.89
C THR A 120 11.45 20.84 1.03
N LYS A 121 11.94 21.22 2.22
CA LYS A 121 12.72 22.45 2.33
C LYS A 121 13.93 22.23 1.42
N PRO A 122 14.18 23.06 0.39
CA PRO A 122 15.35 22.87 -0.45
C PRO A 122 16.56 23.09 0.45
N ARG A 123 17.17 22.00 0.94
CA ARG A 123 18.56 22.09 1.36
C ARG A 123 19.29 22.39 0.07
N ARG A 124 20.05 23.49 0.07
CA ARG A 124 21.06 23.77 -0.94
C ARG A 124 21.99 22.54 -0.91
N SER A 125 21.69 21.54 -1.73
CA SER A 125 22.56 20.38 -1.91
C SER A 125 23.74 20.94 -2.68
N GLY A 126 24.81 21.27 -1.95
CA GLY A 126 26.11 21.44 -2.57
C GLY A 126 26.36 20.24 -3.46
N ILE A 127 26.89 20.51 -4.66
CA ILE A 127 27.37 19.47 -5.58
C ILE A 127 28.23 18.52 -4.75
N ILE A 128 27.81 17.26 -4.65
CA ILE A 128 28.67 16.19 -4.14
C ILE A 128 29.63 15.89 -5.29
N THR A 129 30.79 16.57 -5.31
CA THR A 129 31.94 16.12 -6.09
C THR A 129 32.47 14.86 -5.41
N TYR A 130 32.35 13.72 -6.06
CA TYR A 130 33.09 12.53 -5.68
C TYR A 130 34.56 12.72 -6.10
N PRO A 131 35.54 12.51 -5.21
CA PRO A 131 36.95 12.72 -5.54
C PRO A 131 37.47 11.82 -6.68
N ASP A 132 36.91 10.63 -6.85
CA ASP A 132 37.37 9.66 -7.84
C ASP A 132 36.17 8.96 -8.53
N PRO A 133 35.91 9.22 -9.82
CA PRO A 133 34.97 8.43 -10.60
C PRO A 133 35.55 7.03 -10.88
N PRO A 134 34.75 5.96 -10.84
CA PRO A 134 35.23 4.62 -11.20
C PRO A 134 35.57 4.54 -12.69
N ASP A 135 36.74 3.99 -13.00
CA ASP A 135 37.16 3.71 -14.38
C ASP A 135 36.20 2.72 -15.04
N ASN A 136 35.58 3.16 -16.12
CA ASN A 136 34.65 2.37 -16.90
C ASN A 136 35.46 1.58 -17.95
N PRO A 137 35.45 0.24 -17.93
CA PRO A 137 36.17 -0.52 -18.95
C PRO A 137 35.54 -0.30 -20.33
N THR A 138 36.39 -0.04 -21.32
CA THR A 138 36.04 0.10 -22.73
C THR A 138 35.41 -1.19 -23.25
N PRO A 139 34.27 -1.15 -23.98
CA PRO A 139 33.70 -2.33 -24.57
C PRO A 139 34.54 -2.79 -25.78
N GLU A 140 34.85 -4.10 -25.83
CA GLU A 140 35.48 -4.73 -27.00
C GLU A 140 34.47 -4.82 -28.17
N PRO A 141 34.92 -4.73 -29.42
CA PRO A 141 34.05 -4.81 -30.59
C PRO A 141 33.53 -6.24 -30.81
N SER A 142 32.25 -6.35 -31.13
CA SER A 142 31.58 -7.59 -31.53
C SER A 142 31.85 -7.91 -32.99
N ASP A 143 32.52 -9.03 -33.28
CA ASP A 143 32.59 -9.61 -34.62
C ASP A 143 31.29 -10.41 -34.89
N GLU A 144 30.56 -9.99 -35.92
CA GLU A 144 29.50 -10.78 -36.56
C GLU A 144 30.14 -11.83 -37.47
N GLU A 145 29.77 -13.12 -37.35
CA GLU A 145 29.69 -14.06 -38.48
C GLU A 145 29.17 -15.44 -38.04
N GLY A 146 28.35 -16.08 -38.90
CA GLY A 146 28.33 -17.54 -39.02
C GLY A 146 27.02 -18.27 -38.76
N ASP A 147 26.13 -18.24 -39.74
CA ASP A 147 25.07 -19.23 -39.99
C ASP A 147 25.64 -20.66 -40.02
N THR A 148 25.06 -21.59 -39.24
CA THR A 148 24.95 -23.01 -39.65
C THR A 148 23.93 -23.77 -38.79
N ALA A 149 22.91 -24.30 -39.44
CA ALA A 149 21.94 -25.24 -38.86
C ALA A 149 22.62 -26.56 -38.42
N PRO A 150 22.17 -27.20 -37.33
CA PRO A 150 22.69 -28.49 -36.90
C PRO A 150 22.13 -29.65 -37.75
N PRO A 151 22.93 -30.69 -38.05
CA PRO A 151 22.47 -31.86 -38.79
C PRO A 151 21.86 -32.93 -37.87
N PHE A 152 20.76 -33.52 -38.38
CA PHE A 152 20.00 -34.73 -37.98
C PHE A 152 19.21 -34.73 -36.67
#